data_AF-A0A1J5KBL9-F1
#
_entry.id   AF-A0A1J5KBL9-F1
#
_cell.length_a   1.000
_cell.length_b   1.000
_cell.length_c   1.000
_cell.angle_alpha   90.00
_cell.angle_beta   90.00
_cell.angle_gamma   90.00
#
_symmetry.space_group_name_H-M   'P 1'
#
loop_
_entity.id
_entity.type
_entity.pdbx_description
1 polymer ?
#
loop_
_entity_poly.entity_id
_entity_poly.type
_entity_poly.pdbx_seq_one_letter_code
_entity_poly.pdbx_strand_id
1 'polypeptide(L)'
;MFFKYFERKHFKRQKEKERQFKNILKTQGIKITINSDKCTVVTKKYTIPNPYLKKVSRPSMMDHLTDRINYDEYIEVKECYIECDVEVDKVEKYFKSKTIKMDTKTLEIKLYLEKEITIYYNNTTEEYFFDLDFLYS
;
A
#
# COMPACT_ATOMS: atom_id res chain seq x y z
N MET A 1 -16.21 -24.70 -4.61
CA MET A 1 -17.01 -23.45 -4.68
C MET A 1 -17.17 -22.72 -3.33
N PHE A 2 -16.85 -23.33 -2.18
CA PHE A 2 -17.03 -22.73 -0.84
C PHE A 2 -15.93 -21.75 -0.38
N PHE A 3 -14.67 -21.95 -0.81
CA PHE A 3 -13.54 -21.09 -0.41
C PHE A 3 -13.72 -19.62 -0.81
N LYS A 4 -14.21 -19.35 -2.02
CA LYS A 4 -14.49 -17.99 -2.51
C LYS A 4 -15.53 -17.23 -1.66
N TYR A 5 -16.43 -17.93 -0.96
CA TYR A 5 -17.50 -17.29 -0.17
C TYR A 5 -17.01 -16.91 1.23
N PHE A 6 -16.15 -17.73 1.84
CA PHE A 6 -15.51 -17.43 3.12
C PHE A 6 -14.56 -16.25 3.00
N GLU A 7 -13.70 -16.22 1.98
CA GLU A 7 -12.79 -15.09 1.72
C GLU A 7 -13.54 -13.76 1.57
N ARG A 8 -14.66 -13.77 0.82
CA ARG A 8 -15.51 -12.58 0.65
C ARG A 8 -16.13 -12.09 1.96
N LYS A 9 -16.57 -12.99 2.85
CA LYS A 9 -17.12 -12.61 4.16
C LYS A 9 -16.04 -12.05 5.10
N HIS A 10 -14.85 -12.65 5.13
CA HIS A 10 -13.73 -12.15 5.94
C HIS A 10 -13.25 -10.79 5.45
N PHE A 11 -13.16 -10.60 4.12
CA PHE A 11 -12.78 -9.32 3.52
C PHE A 11 -13.78 -8.20 3.84
N LYS A 12 -15.09 -8.49 3.78
CA LYS A 12 -16.12 -7.52 4.17
C LYS A 12 -16.00 -7.08 5.63
N ARG A 13 -15.80 -8.03 6.55
CA ARG A 13 -15.62 -7.74 7.99
C ARG A 13 -14.36 -6.93 8.28
N GLN A 14 -13.24 -7.23 7.60
CA GLN A 14 -12.01 -6.44 7.73
C GLN A 14 -12.19 -5.00 7.24
N LYS A 15 -12.88 -4.82 6.11
CA LYS A 15 -13.17 -3.50 5.55
C LYS A 15 -14.10 -2.67 6.45
N GLU A 16 -15.07 -3.31 7.09
CA GLU A 16 -15.95 -2.66 8.09
C GLU A 16 -15.18 -2.24 9.34
N LYS A 17 -14.32 -3.12 9.88
CA LYS A 17 -13.45 -2.77 11.01
C LYS A 17 -12.51 -1.62 10.70
N GLU A 18 -11.91 -1.62 9.51
CA GLU A 18 -11.03 -0.54 9.06
C GLU A 18 -11.78 0.79 8.93
N ARG A 19 -13.02 0.77 8.43
CA ARG A 19 -13.87 1.97 8.41
C ARG A 19 -14.22 2.47 9.81
N GLN A 20 -14.58 1.57 10.71
CA GLN A 20 -14.88 1.92 12.10
C GLN A 20 -13.66 2.54 12.78
N PHE A 21 -12.49 1.92 12.62
CA PHE A 21 -11.22 2.44 13.11
C PHE A 21 -10.90 3.84 12.56
N LYS A 22 -11.01 4.03 11.24
CA LYS A 22 -10.83 5.35 10.62
C LYS A 22 -11.81 6.38 11.17
N ASN A 23 -13.09 6.01 11.35
CA ASN A 23 -14.11 6.92 11.89
C ASN A 23 -13.84 7.29 13.36
N ILE A 24 -13.36 6.35 14.17
CA ILE A 24 -12.97 6.62 15.56
C ILE A 24 -11.80 7.60 15.57
N LEU A 25 -10.77 7.36 14.75
CA LEU A 25 -9.63 8.26 14.65
C LEU A 25 -9.98 9.63 14.05
N LYS A 26 -10.93 9.71 13.11
CA LYS A 26 -11.43 11.01 12.60
C LYS A 26 -12.19 11.81 13.65
N THR A 27 -12.84 11.16 14.63
CA THR A 27 -13.67 11.84 15.65
C THR A 27 -12.94 12.10 16.96
N GLN A 28 -12.04 11.22 17.38
CA GLN A 28 -11.34 11.28 18.67
C GLN A 28 -9.84 11.53 18.55
N GLY A 29 -9.26 11.33 17.36
CA GLY A 29 -7.83 11.51 17.13
C GLY A 29 -7.42 12.97 16.95
N ILE A 30 -6.14 13.22 17.12
CA ILE A 30 -5.48 14.48 16.78
C ILE A 30 -5.37 14.54 15.26
N LYS A 31 -5.90 15.63 14.68
CA LYS A 31 -5.76 15.94 13.26
C LYS A 31 -4.46 16.71 13.05
N ILE A 32 -3.53 16.12 12.33
CA ILE A 32 -2.24 16.70 11.97
C ILE A 32 -2.30 17.01 10.48
N THR A 33 -2.12 18.27 10.10
CA THR A 33 -2.11 18.68 8.68
C THR A 33 -0.72 19.16 8.34
N ILE A 34 -0.10 18.54 7.32
CA ILE A 34 1.28 18.80 6.92
C ILE A 34 1.28 19.17 5.45
N ASN A 35 2.12 20.12 5.05
CA ASN A 35 2.34 20.41 3.64
C ASN A 35 2.92 19.16 2.95
N SER A 36 2.36 18.78 1.79
CA SER A 36 2.84 17.68 0.96
C SER A 36 4.32 17.77 0.63
N ASP A 37 4.89 18.98 0.57
CA ASP A 37 6.32 19.21 0.30
C ASP A 37 7.24 18.62 1.37
N LYS A 38 6.74 18.43 2.60
CA LYS A 38 7.50 17.81 3.71
C LYS A 38 7.39 16.29 3.72
N CYS A 39 6.57 15.71 2.84
CA CYS A 39 6.38 14.28 2.76
C CYS A 39 7.21 13.71 1.60
N THR A 40 7.76 12.52 1.82
CA THR A 40 8.57 11.82 0.82
C THR A 40 7.84 10.60 0.30
N VAL A 41 7.88 10.41 -1.01
CA VAL A 41 7.35 9.20 -1.65
C VAL A 41 8.49 8.19 -1.75
N VAL A 42 8.35 7.06 -1.04
CA VAL A 42 9.37 6.02 -1.01
C VAL A 42 8.90 4.81 -1.80
N THR A 43 9.83 4.24 -2.57
CA THR A 43 9.60 3.07 -3.41
C THR A 43 10.45 1.92 -2.94
N LYS A 44 9.80 0.82 -2.56
CA LYS A 44 10.47 -0.44 -2.28
C LYS A 44 10.34 -1.36 -3.47
N LYS A 45 11.49 -1.82 -3.97
CA LYS A 45 11.59 -2.82 -5.03
C LYS A 45 12.01 -4.14 -4.42
N TYR A 46 11.31 -5.21 -4.75
CA TYR A 46 11.73 -6.56 -4.38
C TYR A 46 11.29 -7.56 -5.45
N THR A 47 12.00 -8.66 -5.53
CA THR A 47 11.74 -9.72 -6.49
C THR A 47 10.97 -10.86 -5.82
N ILE A 48 9.87 -11.30 -6.42
CA ILE A 48 9.16 -12.51 -6.02
C ILE A 48 9.33 -13.59 -7.08
N PRO A 49 9.37 -14.88 -6.70
CA PRO A 49 9.35 -15.95 -7.67
C PRO A 49 8.09 -15.86 -8.52
N ASN A 50 8.24 -16.01 -9.83
CA ASN A 50 7.14 -15.88 -10.77
C ASN A 50 6.08 -16.96 -10.50
N PRO A 51 4.86 -16.61 -10.06
CA PRO A 51 3.83 -17.60 -9.73
C PRO A 51 3.24 -18.26 -10.99
N TYR A 52 3.51 -17.71 -12.18
CA TYR A 52 3.05 -18.21 -13.46
C TYR A 52 4.01 -19.22 -14.08
N LEU A 53 5.23 -19.37 -13.54
CA LEU A 53 6.06 -20.52 -13.80
C LEU A 53 5.40 -21.74 -13.17
N LYS A 54 4.55 -22.42 -13.96
CA LYS A 54 4.09 -23.75 -13.64
C LYS A 54 5.34 -24.60 -13.37
N LYS A 55 5.44 -25.21 -12.19
CA LYS A 55 6.32 -26.35 -11.95
C LYS A 55 5.85 -27.50 -12.84
N VAL A 56 6.20 -27.48 -14.12
CA VAL A 56 5.88 -28.56 -15.06
C VAL A 56 6.82 -29.72 -14.74
N SER A 57 6.45 -30.58 -13.79
CA SER A 57 7.22 -31.78 -13.44
C SER A 57 6.99 -32.94 -14.42
N ARG A 58 6.86 -32.66 -15.72
CA ARG A 58 6.84 -33.70 -16.76
C ARG A 58 7.58 -33.18 -18.00
N PRO A 59 8.77 -33.71 -18.31
CA PRO A 59 9.43 -33.39 -19.57
C PRO A 59 8.55 -33.93 -20.71
N SER A 60 8.14 -33.05 -21.61
CA SER A 60 7.46 -33.40 -22.85
C SER A 60 8.50 -33.41 -23.97
N MET A 61 8.57 -34.48 -24.76
CA MET A 61 9.53 -34.60 -25.88
C MET A 61 9.39 -33.48 -26.96
N MET A 62 8.35 -32.64 -26.87
CA MET A 62 8.12 -31.50 -27.77
C MET A 62 8.78 -30.19 -27.30
N ASP A 63 9.41 -30.14 -26.12
CA ASP A 63 10.05 -28.93 -25.56
C ASP A 63 11.25 -28.42 -26.41
N HIS A 64 11.67 -29.17 -27.43
CA HIS A 64 12.74 -28.79 -28.37
C HIS A 64 12.25 -28.00 -29.59
N LEU A 65 10.94 -27.87 -29.81
CA LEU A 65 10.36 -27.21 -31.00
C LEU A 65 9.71 -25.86 -30.72
N THR A 66 9.47 -25.53 -29.45
CA THR A 66 8.98 -24.21 -29.07
C THR A 66 10.15 -23.37 -28.61
N ASP A 67 10.40 -22.24 -29.29
CA ASP A 67 11.27 -21.19 -28.80
C ASP A 67 11.04 -21.01 -27.30
N ARG A 68 12.09 -21.23 -26.52
CA ARG A 68 12.06 -21.06 -25.07
C ARG A 68 11.62 -19.63 -24.81
N ILE A 69 10.33 -19.45 -24.52
CA ILE A 69 9.84 -18.24 -23.90
C ILE A 69 10.55 -18.23 -22.55
N ASN A 70 11.65 -17.47 -22.46
CA ASN A 70 12.35 -17.20 -21.22
C ASN A 70 11.38 -16.43 -20.34
N TYR A 71 10.52 -17.15 -19.64
CA TYR A 71 9.74 -16.60 -18.56
C TYR A 71 10.74 -16.29 -17.45
N ASP A 72 10.89 -15.01 -17.13
CA ASP A 72 11.75 -14.58 -16.03
C ASP A 72 11.36 -15.33 -14.75
N GLU A 73 12.36 -15.94 -14.09
CA GLU A 73 12.20 -16.70 -12.85
C GLU A 73 11.64 -15.86 -11.71
N TYR A 74 11.85 -14.55 -11.80
CA TYR A 74 11.45 -13.57 -10.80
C TYR A 74 10.69 -12.43 -11.45
N ILE A 75 9.66 -11.94 -10.76
CA ILE A 75 8.94 -10.72 -11.12
C ILE A 75 9.38 -9.61 -10.15
N GLU A 76 9.71 -8.45 -10.69
CA GLU A 76 9.95 -7.24 -9.90
C GLU A 76 8.61 -6.67 -9.43
N VAL A 77 8.42 -6.59 -8.11
CA VAL A 77 7.29 -5.92 -7.47
C VAL A 77 7.75 -4.56 -6.97
N LYS A 78 6.97 -3.54 -7.30
CA LYS A 78 7.17 -2.17 -6.83
C LYS A 78 6.06 -1.82 -5.84
N GLU A 79 6.45 -1.46 -4.63
CA GLU A 79 5.57 -0.95 -3.60
C GLU A 79 5.91 0.50 -3.32
N CYS A 80 4.90 1.37 -3.40
CA CYS A 80 5.05 2.80 -3.14
C CYS A 80 4.33 3.15 -1.84
N TYR A 81 4.87 4.05 -1.05
CA TYR A 81 4.22 4.55 0.15
C TYR A 81 4.78 5.93 0.52
N ILE A 82 4.10 6.64 1.41
CA ILE A 82 4.43 8.01 1.82
C ILE A 82 5.02 7.97 3.23
N GLU A 83 6.11 8.69 3.44
CA GLU A 83 6.76 8.89 4.72
C GLU A 83 6.76 10.39 5.06
N CYS A 84 6.42 10.77 6.29
CA CYS A 84 6.49 12.16 6.74
C CYS A 84 7.03 12.22 8.19
N ASP A 85 8.00 13.11 8.42
CA ASP A 85 8.48 13.47 9.75
C ASP A 85 7.71 14.71 10.25
N VAL A 86 7.11 14.59 11.43
CA VAL A 86 6.21 15.60 11.96
C VAL A 86 6.43 15.79 13.45
N GLU A 87 6.58 17.04 13.87
CA GLU A 87 6.61 17.40 15.28
C GLU A 87 5.19 17.44 15.85
N VAL A 88 4.91 16.57 16.82
CA VAL A 88 3.64 16.51 17.56
C VAL A 88 3.97 16.69 19.03
N ASP A 89 3.41 17.72 19.67
CA ASP A 89 3.65 18.04 21.08
C ASP A 89 5.15 18.20 21.45
N LYS A 90 5.94 18.80 20.56
CA LYS A 90 7.40 18.98 20.67
C LYS A 90 8.23 17.69 20.59
N VAL A 91 7.63 16.61 20.09
CA VAL A 91 8.28 15.33 19.84
C VAL A 91 8.23 15.05 18.35
N GLU A 92 9.38 14.81 17.73
CA GLU A 92 9.44 14.35 16.34
C GLU A 92 8.87 12.93 16.25
N LYS A 93 7.88 12.77 15.36
CA LYS A 93 7.22 11.50 15.07
C LYS A 93 7.33 11.22 13.58
N TYR A 94 7.70 9.98 13.28
CA TYR A 94 7.77 9.46 11.92
C TYR A 94 6.48 8.70 11.60
N PHE A 95 5.82 9.09 10.52
CA PHE A 95 4.59 8.45 10.04
C PHE A 95 4.79 7.82 8.66
N LYS A 96 4.30 6.58 8.51
CA LYS A 96 4.39 5.82 7.26
C LYS A 96 3.03 5.33 6.78
N SER A 97 2.68 5.65 5.54
CA SER A 97 1.42 5.21 4.95
C SER A 97 1.42 3.70 4.66
N LYS A 98 0.22 3.14 4.49
CA LYS A 98 0.07 1.82 3.85
C LYS A 98 0.60 1.86 2.42
N THR A 99 0.96 0.69 1.89
CA THR A 99 1.36 0.52 0.50
C THR A 99 0.27 0.97 -0.46
N ILE A 100 0.64 1.86 -1.38
CA ILE A 100 -0.19 2.43 -2.43
C ILE A 100 0.18 1.73 -3.74
N LYS A 101 -0.82 1.17 -4.41
CA LYS A 101 -0.66 0.53 -5.72
C LYS A 101 -0.73 1.58 -6.83
N MET A 102 0.29 2.43 -6.91
CA MET A 102 0.39 3.50 -7.89
C MET A 102 1.87 3.75 -8.24
N ASP A 103 2.13 4.16 -9.47
CA ASP A 103 3.47 4.58 -9.88
C ASP A 103 3.94 5.81 -9.10
N THR A 104 5.24 5.88 -8.83
CA THR A 104 5.86 6.90 -7.98
C THR A 104 5.59 8.32 -8.50
N LYS A 105 5.81 8.54 -9.79
CA LYS A 105 5.57 9.83 -10.44
C LYS A 105 4.12 10.27 -10.34
N THR A 106 3.19 9.34 -10.52
CA THR A 106 1.75 9.62 -10.41
C THR A 106 1.39 9.98 -8.97
N LEU A 107 1.97 9.28 -8.00
CA LEU A 107 1.77 9.56 -6.58
C LEU A 107 2.35 10.93 -6.19
N GLU A 108 3.57 11.26 -6.65
CA GLU A 108 4.21 12.56 -6.45
C GLU A 108 3.35 13.71 -7.04
N ILE A 109 2.85 13.55 -8.26
CA ILE A 109 1.98 14.56 -8.89
C ILE A 109 0.69 14.73 -8.08
N LYS A 110 0.06 13.63 -7.66
CA LYS A 110 -1.17 13.69 -6.84
C LYS A 110 -0.92 14.36 -5.49
N LEU A 111 0.20 14.05 -4.83
CA LEU A 111 0.61 14.73 -3.61
C LEU A 111 0.75 16.24 -3.84
N TYR A 112 1.47 16.62 -4.90
CA TYR A 112 1.72 18.01 -5.24
C TYR A 112 0.43 18.80 -5.52
N LEU A 113 -0.56 18.15 -6.15
CA LEU A 113 -1.86 18.77 -6.41
C LEU A 113 -2.69 18.99 -5.14
N GLU A 114 -2.63 18.06 -4.18
CA GLU A 114 -3.37 18.15 -2.92
C GLU A 114 -2.82 19.25 -1.99
N LYS A 115 -1.50 19.53 -2.07
CA LYS A 115 -0.74 20.53 -1.28
C LYS A 115 -0.66 20.25 0.23
N GLU A 116 -1.65 19.60 0.81
CA GLU A 116 -1.69 19.28 2.24
C GLU A 116 -2.12 17.83 2.45
N ILE A 117 -1.45 17.15 3.38
CA ILE A 117 -1.78 15.79 3.80
C ILE A 117 -2.28 15.85 5.23
N THR A 118 -3.41 15.18 5.47
CA THR A 118 -3.94 15.01 6.81
C THR A 118 -3.57 13.63 7.36
N ILE A 119 -3.01 13.61 8.57
CA ILE A 119 -2.76 12.40 9.37
C ILE A 119 -3.64 12.49 10.62
N TYR A 120 -4.39 11.44 10.88
CA TYR A 120 -5.14 11.30 12.13
C TYR A 120 -4.39 10.35 13.04
N TYR A 121 -4.12 10.80 14.27
CA TYR A 121 -3.26 10.10 15.21
C TYR A 121 -3.87 10.07 16.61
N ASN A 122 -3.80 8.93 17.30
CA ASN A 122 -4.21 8.76 18.68
C ASN A 122 -2.99 8.67 19.60
N ASN A 123 -2.81 9.65 20.49
CA ASN A 123 -1.70 9.66 21.46
C ASN A 123 -1.77 8.48 22.45
N THR A 124 -2.94 7.89 22.71
CA THR A 124 -3.11 6.82 23.70
C THR A 124 -2.79 5.44 23.14
N THR A 125 -3.25 5.13 21.93
CA THR A 125 -3.02 3.82 21.28
C THR A 125 -1.83 3.83 20.33
N GLU A 126 -1.24 5.01 20.08
CA GLU A 126 -0.23 5.28 19.05
C GLU A 126 -0.66 4.92 17.62
N GLU A 127 -1.95 4.65 17.43
CA GLU A 127 -2.51 4.30 16.14
C GLU A 127 -2.71 5.54 15.28
N TYR A 128 -2.43 5.42 13.98
CA TYR A 128 -2.63 6.50 13.02
C TYR A 128 -3.13 6.00 11.67
N PHE A 129 -3.68 6.92 10.88
CA PHE A 129 -3.89 6.70 9.46
C PHE A 129 -3.72 8.00 8.66
N PHE A 130 -3.29 7.85 7.40
CA PHE A 130 -3.22 8.94 6.44
C PHE A 130 -4.56 9.09 5.72
N ASP A 131 -5.10 10.30 5.66
CA ASP A 131 -6.27 10.60 4.85
C ASP A 131 -5.83 10.82 3.40
N LEU A 132 -5.90 9.75 2.61
CA LEU A 132 -5.46 9.71 1.22
C LEU A 132 -6.64 9.60 0.26
N ASP A 133 -7.78 10.22 0.62
CA ASP A 133 -9.01 10.13 -0.17
C ASP A 133 -8.83 10.72 -1.58
N PHE A 134 -7.94 11.72 -1.75
CA PHE A 134 -7.54 12.31 -3.03
C PHE A 134 -6.86 11.33 -4.02
N LEU A 135 -6.39 10.17 -3.55
CA LEU A 135 -5.84 9.16 -4.44
C LEU A 135 -6.91 8.47 -5.29
N TYR A 136 -8.16 8.47 -4.81
CA TYR A 136 -9.28 7.75 -5.43
C TYR A 136 -10.38 8.67 -6.00
N SER A 137 -10.21 9.98 -5.88
CA SER A 137 -10.91 10.99 -6.69
C SER A 137 -10.34 11.03 -8.11
#